data_AF-A0A2T5J8Z6-F1
#
_entry.id   AF-A0A2T5J8Z6-F1
#
_cell.length_a   1.000
_cell.length_b   1.000
_cell.length_c   1.000
_cell.angle_alpha   90.00
_cell.angle_beta   90.00
_cell.angle_gamma   90.00
#
_symmetry.space_group_name_H-M   'P 1'
#
loop_
_entity.id
_entity.type
_entity.pdbx_description
1 polymer ?
#
loop_
_entity_poly.entity_id
_entity_poly.type
_entity_poly.pdbx_seq_one_letter_code
_entity_poly.pdbx_strand_id
1 'polypeptide(L)'
;MSQYPAKLRTIFLPFLIISVFIICIYTFLNWLLLIKYQAFVIDETIVQFFIPMVLPWIPLLIWMRPRLKLLKLDVSRGRNPVAGLLMLLWIIIALPMAFAQRYMVTATGKLTQLDAMSQIATKPPTKYYKVKNFYADKIYTHARSIFNVSGKYNRDYDITIYLAVPIFDHKIEPDSVWRLKVSAAVRPLFVVNGVIVPDSLLSRIDKKHVDRITIIKNRSAAIELYGQQAKNGVVMITTKGLNRDLKPTDPPPAIKWPIAWMGFKYQETIKNSRSQQDKDQEYRRFFKECLAQFNASNINDFEYLDRVGYNEDRRRLIDAVNNDEHYSLNGAIVLLPVNAPFESRNGSTLSWAVASFTIGSIAFMVLLSFIKLKEQEKDISFCK
;
A
#
# COMPACT_ATOMS: atom_id res chain seq x y z
N MET A 1 33.97 38.37 11.90
CA MET A 1 32.77 37.94 12.66
C MET A 1 31.71 39.04 12.84
N SER A 2 31.99 40.33 12.57
CA SER A 2 31.05 41.44 12.86
C SER A 2 29.69 41.37 12.14
N GLN A 3 29.61 40.80 10.93
CA GLN A 3 28.36 40.66 10.17
C GLN A 3 27.52 39.44 10.56
N TYR A 4 28.03 38.55 11.41
CA TYR A 4 27.34 37.31 11.77
C TYR A 4 25.96 37.50 12.44
N PRO A 5 25.79 38.37 13.46
CA PRO A 5 24.46 38.60 14.06
C PRO A 5 23.45 39.16 13.05
N ALA A 6 23.89 40.00 12.11
CA ALA A 6 23.04 40.51 11.05
C ALA A 6 22.52 39.37 10.14
N LYS A 7 23.39 38.42 9.75
CA LYS A 7 23.00 37.22 8.97
C LYS A 7 21.99 36.34 9.72
N LEU A 8 22.19 36.15 11.02
CA LEU A 8 21.26 35.37 11.84
C LEU A 8 19.86 36.00 11.86
N ARG A 9 19.78 37.32 12.06
CA ARG A 9 18.49 38.04 12.12
C ARG A 9 17.81 38.15 10.75
N THR A 10 18.56 38.38 9.68
CA THR A 10 18.01 38.69 8.35
C THR A 10 17.72 37.47 7.49
N ILE A 11 18.44 36.36 7.70
CA ILE A 11 18.35 35.15 6.87
C ILE A 11 17.97 33.93 7.72
N PHE A 12 18.74 33.60 8.75
CA PHE A 12 18.58 32.34 9.49
C PHE A 12 17.28 32.26 10.30
N LEU A 13 16.97 33.29 11.09
CA LEU A 13 15.75 33.33 11.91
C LEU A 13 14.47 33.31 11.05
N PRO A 14 14.34 34.10 9.97
CA PRO A 14 13.24 33.97 9.02
C PRO A 14 13.13 32.57 8.43
N PHE A 15 14.25 31.94 8.08
CA PHE A 15 14.25 30.56 7.59
C PHE A 15 13.67 29.59 8.62
N LEU A 16 14.10 29.66 9.89
CA LEU A 16 13.58 28.80 10.96
C LEU A 16 12.07 29.00 11.15
N ILE A 17 11.62 30.26 11.22
CA ILE A 17 10.19 30.58 11.38
C ILE A 17 9.38 30.00 10.23
N ILE A 18 9.80 30.25 8.99
CA ILE A 18 9.13 29.72 7.79
C ILE A 18 9.09 28.19 7.81
N SER A 19 10.21 27.55 8.17
CA SER A 19 10.35 26.10 8.19
C SER A 19 9.43 25.45 9.22
N VAL A 20 9.45 25.95 10.46
CA VAL A 20 8.58 25.45 11.53
C VAL A 20 7.12 25.70 11.15
N PHE A 21 6.80 26.90 10.67
CA PHE A 21 5.43 27.25 10.28
C PHE A 21 4.89 26.31 9.19
N ILE A 22 5.64 26.08 8.10
CA ILE A 22 5.17 25.23 7.00
C ILE A 22 5.04 23.76 7.44
N ILE A 23 5.96 23.27 8.27
CA ILE A 23 5.87 21.90 8.81
C ILE A 23 4.65 21.77 9.71
N CYS A 24 4.44 22.70 10.65
CA CYS A 24 3.31 22.67 11.57
C CYS A 24 1.96 22.80 10.84
N ILE A 25 1.83 23.78 9.94
CA ILE A 25 0.56 24.02 9.24
C ILE A 25 0.19 22.84 8.34
N TYR A 26 1.16 22.28 7.60
CA TYR A 26 0.90 21.12 6.75
C TYR A 26 0.53 19.90 7.58
N THR A 27 1.29 19.62 8.64
CA THR A 27 1.05 18.48 9.53
C THR A 27 -0.32 18.58 10.19
N PHE A 28 -0.71 19.79 10.64
CA PHE A 28 -2.01 20.06 11.22
C PHE A 28 -3.15 19.86 10.21
N LEU A 29 -3.03 20.46 9.01
CA LEU A 29 -4.05 20.34 7.97
C LEU A 29 -4.19 18.90 7.48
N ASN A 30 -3.08 18.18 7.31
CA ASN A 30 -3.10 16.77 6.94
C ASN A 30 -3.83 15.92 7.98
N TRP A 31 -3.47 16.09 9.27
CA TRP A 31 -4.17 15.41 10.36
C TRP A 31 -5.67 15.77 10.41
N LEU A 32 -6.00 17.05 10.27
CA LEU A 32 -7.37 17.53 10.35
C LEU A 32 -8.22 16.98 9.20
N LEU A 33 -7.76 17.14 7.96
CA LEU A 33 -8.55 16.84 6.77
C LEU A 33 -8.55 15.35 6.42
N LEU A 34 -7.39 14.68 6.49
CA LEU A 34 -7.26 13.30 6.02
C LEU A 34 -7.46 12.28 7.13
N ILE A 35 -6.96 12.53 8.34
CA ILE A 35 -7.04 11.56 9.44
C ILE A 35 -8.33 11.74 10.23
N LYS A 36 -8.62 12.97 10.69
CA LYS A 36 -9.75 13.25 11.57
C LYS A 36 -11.08 13.29 10.83
N TYR A 37 -11.18 14.06 9.75
CA TYR A 37 -12.41 14.21 8.98
C TYR A 37 -12.53 13.23 7.81
N GLN A 38 -11.44 12.56 7.40
CA GLN A 38 -11.42 11.66 6.24
C GLN A 38 -12.07 12.29 4.99
N ALA A 39 -11.88 13.59 4.81
CA ALA A 39 -12.53 14.37 3.76
C ALA A 39 -12.14 13.91 2.35
N PHE A 40 -10.94 13.33 2.22
CA PHE A 40 -10.40 12.82 0.96
C PHE A 40 -9.65 11.51 1.19
N VAL A 41 -9.73 10.62 0.21
CA VAL A 41 -8.92 9.39 0.14
C VAL A 41 -7.73 9.66 -0.76
N ILE A 42 -6.53 9.78 -0.18
CA ILE A 42 -5.29 10.09 -0.91
C ILE A 42 -4.26 8.99 -0.66
N ASP A 43 -3.48 8.65 -1.68
CA ASP A 43 -2.37 7.70 -1.54
C ASP A 43 -1.37 8.20 -0.48
N GLU A 44 -1.04 7.36 0.48
CA GLU A 44 -0.13 7.67 1.59
C GLU A 44 1.24 8.13 1.07
N THR A 45 1.69 7.63 -0.09
CA THR A 45 2.94 8.02 -0.73
C THR A 45 2.91 9.49 -1.14
N ILE A 46 1.76 9.96 -1.64
CA ILE A 46 1.59 11.37 -2.03
C ILE A 46 1.72 12.27 -0.81
N VAL A 47 1.03 11.91 0.28
CA VAL A 47 0.98 12.70 1.51
C VAL A 47 2.32 12.66 2.27
N GLN A 48 2.96 11.49 2.33
CA GLN A 48 4.16 11.29 3.14
C GLN A 48 5.46 11.62 2.40
N PHE A 49 5.46 11.68 1.07
CA PHE A 49 6.67 11.90 0.26
C PHE A 49 6.53 13.04 -0.75
N PHE A 50 5.56 12.99 -1.66
CA PHE A 50 5.48 13.96 -2.76
C PHE A 50 5.11 15.38 -2.30
N ILE A 51 4.13 15.53 -1.41
CA ILE A 51 3.76 16.85 -0.89
C ILE A 51 4.91 17.47 -0.08
N PRO A 52 5.56 16.76 0.86
CA PRO A 52 6.76 17.27 1.53
C PRO A 52 7.90 17.68 0.60
N MET A 53 7.98 17.08 -0.59
CA MET A 53 8.97 17.43 -1.62
C MET A 53 8.57 18.67 -2.42
N VAL A 54 7.29 18.89 -2.71
CA VAL A 54 6.86 20.03 -3.54
C VAL A 54 6.55 21.27 -2.69
N LEU A 55 5.84 21.10 -1.58
CA LEU A 55 5.29 22.18 -0.76
C LEU A 55 6.34 23.21 -0.29
N PRO A 56 7.56 22.82 0.17
CA PRO A 56 8.53 23.80 0.66
C PRO A 56 9.05 24.76 -0.41
N TRP A 57 8.93 24.45 -1.70
CA TRP A 57 9.39 25.36 -2.76
C TRP A 57 8.67 26.69 -2.77
N ILE A 58 7.36 26.70 -2.45
CA ILE A 58 6.54 27.92 -2.44
C ILE A 58 7.10 28.97 -1.47
N PRO A 59 7.20 28.70 -0.15
CA PRO A 59 7.73 29.68 0.79
C PRO A 59 9.20 30.02 0.54
N LEU A 60 9.99 29.06 0.05
CA LEU A 60 11.42 29.30 -0.23
C LEU A 60 11.62 30.26 -1.41
N LEU A 61 10.86 30.10 -2.50
CA LEU A 61 10.98 30.96 -3.67
C LEU A 61 10.44 32.37 -3.43
N ILE A 62 9.39 32.51 -2.63
CA ILE A 62 8.76 33.80 -2.33
C ILE A 62 9.54 34.57 -1.26
N TRP A 63 9.82 33.95 -0.11
CA TRP A 63 10.35 34.67 1.06
C TRP A 63 11.85 34.49 1.29
N MET A 64 12.41 33.32 0.99
CA MET A 64 13.84 33.07 1.23
C MET A 64 14.72 33.54 0.06
N ARG A 65 14.28 33.37 -1.19
CA ARG A 65 15.03 33.81 -2.38
C ARG A 65 15.49 35.27 -2.32
N PRO A 66 14.67 36.27 -1.99
CA PRO A 66 15.14 37.67 -1.91
C PRO A 66 16.17 37.86 -0.79
N ARG A 67 16.01 37.17 0.36
CA ARG A 67 16.93 37.25 1.49
C ARG A 67 18.30 36.63 1.18
N LEU A 68 18.32 35.53 0.44
CA LEU A 68 19.56 34.87 0.03
C LEU A 68 20.37 35.69 -1.00
N LYS A 69 19.72 36.55 -1.78
CA LYS A 69 20.40 37.47 -2.72
C LYS A 69 21.24 38.56 -2.02
N LEU A 70 21.04 38.76 -0.72
CA LEU A 70 21.84 39.67 0.11
C LEU A 70 23.24 39.12 0.38
N LEU A 71 23.46 37.82 0.17
CA LEU A 71 24.77 37.20 0.31
C LEU A 71 25.68 37.55 -0.88
N LYS A 72 26.96 37.79 -0.59
CA LYS A 72 28.02 37.93 -1.59
C LYS A 72 28.40 36.53 -2.07
N LEU A 73 27.81 36.11 -3.18
CA LEU A 73 27.99 34.80 -3.78
C LEU A 73 28.71 34.95 -5.12
N ASP A 74 29.87 34.32 -5.25
CA ASP A 74 30.62 34.35 -6.50
C ASP A 74 29.98 33.42 -7.53
N VAL A 75 29.70 33.96 -8.71
CA VAL A 75 29.17 33.18 -9.83
C VAL A 75 30.36 32.51 -10.52
N SER A 76 30.70 31.30 -10.08
CA SER A 76 31.73 30.49 -10.74
C SER A 76 31.09 29.48 -11.69
N ARG A 77 31.53 29.49 -12.96
CA ARG A 77 31.22 28.46 -13.98
C ARG A 77 29.71 28.21 -14.24
N GLY A 78 28.94 29.27 -14.46
CA GLY A 78 27.56 29.17 -14.97
C GLY A 78 26.52 28.57 -14.02
N ARG A 79 26.86 28.28 -12.76
CA ARG A 79 25.90 27.83 -11.75
C ARG A 79 25.35 29.01 -10.95
N ASN A 80 24.06 28.99 -10.65
CA ASN A 80 23.42 29.98 -9.80
C ASN A 80 23.58 29.58 -8.31
N PRO A 81 24.47 30.23 -7.53
CA PRO A 81 24.74 29.83 -6.14
C PRO A 81 23.51 29.99 -5.23
N VAL A 82 22.61 30.93 -5.53
CA VAL A 82 21.35 31.10 -4.80
C VAL A 82 20.46 29.87 -4.98
N ALA A 83 20.44 29.26 -6.17
CA ALA A 83 19.67 28.04 -6.42
C ALA A 83 20.21 26.86 -5.59
N GLY A 84 21.53 26.73 -5.45
CA GLY A 84 22.14 25.71 -4.60
C GLY A 84 21.76 25.88 -3.12
N LEU A 85 21.77 27.12 -2.61
CA LEU A 85 21.30 27.41 -1.25
C LEU A 85 19.81 27.09 -1.08
N LEU A 86 18.96 27.43 -2.07
CA LEU A 86 17.54 27.08 -2.02
C LEU A 86 17.31 25.56 -1.99
N MET A 87 18.09 24.77 -2.75
CA MET A 87 18.03 23.30 -2.68
C MET A 87 18.42 22.78 -1.29
N LEU A 88 19.45 23.35 -0.67
CA LEU A 88 19.84 23.00 0.69
C LEU A 88 18.70 23.28 1.68
N LEU A 89 18.13 24.48 1.65
CA LEU A 89 17.00 24.85 2.52
C LEU A 89 15.78 23.96 2.27
N TRP A 90 15.53 23.60 1.02
CA TRP A 90 14.48 22.68 0.63
C TRP A 90 14.66 21.31 1.30
N ILE A 91 15.86 20.71 1.27
CA ILE A 91 16.14 19.43 1.95
C ILE A 91 15.92 19.53 3.46
N ILE A 92 16.36 20.62 4.08
CA ILE A 92 16.24 20.85 5.53
C ILE A 92 14.76 20.92 5.96
N ILE A 93 13.85 21.36 5.09
CA ILE A 93 12.41 21.38 5.38
C ILE A 93 11.73 20.06 4.97
N ALA A 94 12.05 19.53 3.78
CA ALA A 94 11.37 18.38 3.20
C ALA A 94 11.56 17.09 4.03
N LEU A 95 12.78 16.83 4.51
CA LEU A 95 13.09 15.65 5.31
C LEU A 95 12.27 15.57 6.61
N PRO A 96 12.33 16.56 7.52
CA PRO A 96 11.55 16.52 8.76
C PRO A 96 10.05 16.57 8.49
N MET A 97 9.60 17.26 7.44
CA MET A 97 8.18 17.28 7.06
C MET A 97 7.68 15.88 6.66
N ALA A 98 8.47 15.12 5.90
CA ALA A 98 8.15 13.74 5.52
C ALA A 98 8.09 12.80 6.74
N PHE A 99 9.08 12.91 7.64
CA PHE A 99 9.06 12.14 8.89
C PHE A 99 7.88 12.52 9.80
N ALA A 100 7.53 13.81 9.89
CA ALA A 100 6.40 14.28 10.65
C ALA A 100 5.07 13.68 10.15
N GLN A 101 4.89 13.54 8.83
CA GLN A 101 3.67 12.92 8.29
C GLN A 101 3.56 11.44 8.65
N ARG A 102 4.68 10.70 8.56
CA ARG A 102 4.72 9.28 8.97
C ARG A 102 4.40 9.11 10.44
N TYR A 103 4.99 9.96 11.28
CA TYR A 103 4.72 9.98 12.71
C TYR A 103 3.26 10.30 13.02
N MET A 104 2.65 11.28 12.35
CA MET A 104 1.26 11.65 12.63
C MET A 104 0.28 10.51 12.38
N VAL A 105 0.47 9.74 11.31
CA VAL A 105 -0.40 8.59 10.98
C VAL A 105 -0.36 7.53 12.09
N THR A 106 0.81 7.24 12.65
CA THR A 106 0.99 6.22 13.69
C THR A 106 0.64 6.72 15.09
N ALA A 107 1.05 7.95 15.42
CA ALA A 107 0.86 8.53 16.75
C ALA A 107 -0.61 8.80 17.06
N THR A 108 -1.37 9.31 16.08
CA THR A 108 -2.80 9.61 16.23
C THR A 108 -3.71 8.42 15.92
N GLY A 109 -3.13 7.30 15.49
CA GLY A 109 -3.87 6.07 15.24
C GLY A 109 -4.44 5.47 16.53
N LYS A 110 -5.77 5.38 16.60
CA LYS A 110 -6.48 4.76 17.72
C LYS A 110 -6.46 3.23 17.63
N LEU A 111 -6.20 2.56 18.76
CA LEU A 111 -6.41 1.13 18.93
C LEU A 111 -7.85 0.85 19.35
N THR A 112 -8.59 0.18 18.47
CA THR A 112 -10.00 -0.20 18.72
C THR A 112 -10.10 -1.66 19.11
N GLN A 113 -10.74 -1.92 20.25
CA GLN A 113 -11.05 -3.28 20.70
C GLN A 113 -12.30 -3.79 19.98
N LEU A 114 -12.22 -4.98 19.41
CA LEU A 114 -13.29 -5.70 18.74
C LEU A 114 -13.53 -7.04 19.44
N ASP A 115 -14.76 -7.35 19.81
CA ASP A 115 -15.08 -8.69 20.32
C ASP A 115 -15.18 -9.71 19.19
N ALA A 116 -15.66 -9.29 18.02
CA ALA A 116 -15.74 -10.08 16.80
C ALA A 116 -15.27 -9.26 15.59
N MET A 117 -14.72 -9.93 14.57
CA MET A 117 -14.18 -9.27 13.39
C MET A 117 -15.25 -8.43 12.66
N SER A 118 -16.50 -8.89 12.59
CA SER A 118 -17.62 -8.18 11.94
C SER A 118 -17.87 -6.77 12.47
N GLN A 119 -17.49 -6.47 13.72
CA GLN A 119 -17.59 -5.13 14.31
C GLN A 119 -16.74 -4.08 13.58
N ILE A 120 -15.77 -4.49 12.75
CA ILE A 120 -14.95 -3.54 11.97
C ILE A 120 -15.76 -2.78 10.92
N ALA A 121 -16.87 -3.34 10.45
CA ALA A 121 -17.75 -2.71 9.47
C ALA A 121 -18.71 -1.71 10.11
N THR A 122 -19.01 -1.85 11.41
CA THR A 122 -19.99 -1.03 12.12
C THR A 122 -19.37 0.10 12.93
N LYS A 123 -18.11 -0.05 13.37
CA LYS A 123 -17.37 1.00 14.10
C LYS A 123 -16.70 1.98 13.13
N PRO A 124 -16.49 3.25 13.53
CA PRO A 124 -15.72 4.20 12.73
C PRO A 124 -14.33 3.63 12.40
N PRO A 125 -13.84 3.81 11.17
CA PRO A 125 -12.58 3.25 10.72
C PRO A 125 -11.40 3.83 11.51
N THR A 126 -10.73 2.99 12.28
CA THR A 126 -9.47 3.31 12.97
C THR A 126 -8.26 2.65 12.31
N LYS A 127 -7.07 3.12 12.67
CA LYS A 127 -5.79 2.62 12.17
C LYS A 127 -5.43 1.24 12.74
N TYR A 128 -5.74 1.00 14.01
CA TYR A 128 -5.36 -0.24 14.69
C TYR A 128 -6.56 -0.94 15.32
N TYR A 129 -6.51 -2.27 15.35
CA TYR A 129 -7.55 -3.11 15.96
C TYR A 129 -6.93 -4.22 16.81
N LYS A 130 -7.57 -4.53 17.94
CA LYS A 130 -7.32 -5.77 18.67
C LYS A 130 -8.63 -6.55 18.67
N VAL A 131 -8.60 -7.79 18.21
CA VAL A 131 -9.80 -8.61 18.01
C VAL A 131 -9.71 -9.87 18.86
N LYS A 132 -10.80 -10.22 19.55
CA LYS A 132 -10.88 -11.43 20.38
C LYS A 132 -11.29 -12.66 19.55
N ASN A 133 -12.41 -12.56 18.85
CA ASN A 133 -12.97 -13.68 18.09
C ASN A 133 -12.87 -13.41 16.59
N PHE A 134 -12.11 -14.25 15.90
CA PHE A 134 -12.01 -14.29 14.45
C PHE A 134 -11.50 -15.66 14.01
N TYR A 135 -11.60 -15.93 12.73
CA TYR A 135 -11.05 -17.10 12.08
C TYR A 135 -10.39 -16.69 10.77
N ALA A 136 -9.07 -16.90 10.67
CA ALA A 136 -8.33 -16.70 9.43
C ALA A 136 -8.19 -18.04 8.69
N ASP A 137 -8.77 -18.14 7.50
CA ASP A 137 -8.78 -19.39 6.74
C ASP A 137 -7.55 -19.50 5.83
N LYS A 138 -6.50 -20.16 6.34
CA LYS A 138 -5.27 -20.40 5.58
C LYS A 138 -5.48 -21.23 4.31
N ILE A 139 -6.54 -22.04 4.21
CA ILE A 139 -6.77 -22.92 3.05
C ILE A 139 -7.10 -22.09 1.81
N TYR A 140 -7.87 -21.02 1.97
CA TYR A 140 -8.24 -20.10 0.88
C TYR A 140 -7.32 -18.87 0.82
N THR A 141 -6.02 -19.06 1.10
CA THR A 141 -5.03 -17.99 0.96
C THR A 141 -4.77 -17.68 -0.51
N HIS A 142 -4.85 -16.40 -0.85
CA HIS A 142 -4.46 -15.91 -2.17
C HIS A 142 -3.01 -15.40 -2.16
N ALA A 143 -2.27 -15.63 -3.24
CA ALA A 143 -0.87 -15.25 -3.34
C ALA A 143 -0.59 -14.45 -4.62
N ARG A 144 0.28 -13.44 -4.52
CA ARG A 144 0.81 -12.70 -5.68
C ARG A 144 2.30 -12.48 -5.54
N SER A 145 3.03 -12.84 -6.58
CA SER A 145 4.46 -12.55 -6.69
C SER A 145 4.69 -11.35 -7.59
N ILE A 146 5.57 -10.43 -7.15
CA ILE A 146 6.02 -9.26 -7.88
C ILE A 146 7.53 -9.35 -8.03
N PHE A 147 8.02 -9.01 -9.23
CA PHE A 147 9.43 -9.04 -9.58
C PHE A 147 9.83 -7.66 -10.09
N ASN A 148 10.81 -7.05 -9.44
CA ASN A 148 11.31 -5.73 -9.80
C ASN A 148 12.83 -5.75 -9.91
N VAL A 149 13.39 -4.76 -10.60
CA VAL A 149 14.83 -4.52 -10.65
C VAL A 149 15.10 -3.18 -9.97
N SER A 150 16.07 -3.17 -9.05
CA SER A 150 16.41 -1.99 -8.27
C SER A 150 17.93 -1.87 -8.05
N GLY A 151 18.31 -0.95 -7.15
CA GLY A 151 19.71 -0.67 -6.85
C GLY A 151 20.42 0.18 -7.90
N LYS A 152 21.60 0.70 -7.53
CA LYS A 152 22.41 1.51 -8.44
C LYS A 152 22.83 0.66 -9.65
N TYR A 153 22.51 1.12 -10.85
CA TYR A 153 22.72 0.39 -12.12
C TYR A 153 21.94 -0.93 -12.22
N ASN A 154 20.75 -1.02 -11.62
CA ASN A 154 19.86 -2.17 -11.79
C ASN A 154 20.51 -3.50 -11.37
N ARG A 155 21.28 -3.47 -10.28
CA ARG A 155 22.07 -4.61 -9.82
C ARG A 155 21.28 -5.62 -8.98
N ASP A 156 20.12 -5.20 -8.50
CA ASP A 156 19.30 -5.96 -7.56
C ASP A 156 18.04 -6.44 -8.26
N TYR A 157 17.67 -7.69 -8.04
CA TYR A 157 16.44 -8.31 -8.51
C TYR A 157 15.60 -8.67 -7.28
N ASP A 158 14.55 -7.88 -7.08
CA ASP A 158 13.71 -7.95 -5.90
C ASP A 158 12.52 -8.84 -6.17
N ILE A 159 12.37 -9.85 -5.33
CA ILE A 159 11.25 -10.79 -5.35
C ILE A 159 10.39 -10.47 -4.13
N THR A 160 9.12 -10.13 -4.36
CA THR A 160 8.16 -9.90 -3.28
C THR A 160 6.97 -10.83 -3.43
N ILE A 161 6.63 -11.55 -2.36
CA ILE A 161 5.45 -12.41 -2.30
C ILE A 161 4.46 -11.80 -1.31
N TYR A 162 3.27 -11.49 -1.80
CA TYR A 162 2.12 -11.05 -1.02
C TYR A 162 1.18 -12.23 -0.81
N LEU A 163 0.77 -12.47 0.43
CA LEU A 163 -0.29 -13.42 0.77
C LEU A 163 -1.47 -12.67 1.40
N ALA A 164 -2.68 -12.99 0.99
CA ALA A 164 -3.92 -12.45 1.52
C ALA A 164 -4.81 -13.59 2.02
N VAL A 165 -5.08 -13.60 3.32
CA VAL A 165 -5.84 -14.66 4.00
C VAL A 165 -7.23 -14.12 4.37
N PRO A 166 -8.33 -14.78 3.97
CA PRO A 166 -9.66 -14.32 4.33
C PRO A 166 -9.92 -14.48 5.84
N ILE A 167 -10.52 -13.45 6.46
CA ILE A 167 -10.90 -13.43 7.87
C ILE A 167 -12.43 -13.45 8.01
N PHE A 168 -12.91 -14.32 8.90
CA PHE A 168 -14.31 -14.48 9.30
C PHE A 168 -14.46 -14.35 10.82
N ASP A 169 -15.69 -14.37 11.35
CA ASP A 169 -15.92 -14.40 12.81
C ASP A 169 -15.69 -15.79 13.40
N HIS A 170 -15.91 -16.84 12.62
CA HIS A 170 -15.78 -18.25 13.03
C HIS A 170 -15.40 -19.11 11.84
N LYS A 171 -14.92 -20.33 12.13
CA LYS A 171 -14.64 -21.34 11.11
C LYS A 171 -15.90 -21.62 10.31
N ILE A 172 -15.82 -21.44 9.00
CA ILE A 172 -16.87 -21.87 8.09
C ILE A 172 -16.65 -23.37 7.90
N GLU A 173 -17.48 -24.18 8.55
CA GLU A 173 -17.52 -25.60 8.21
C GLU A 173 -18.12 -25.69 6.81
N PRO A 174 -17.43 -26.32 5.85
CA PRO A 174 -18.04 -26.59 4.56
C PRO A 174 -19.18 -27.56 4.83
N ASP A 175 -20.42 -27.06 4.86
CA ASP A 175 -21.60 -27.90 4.98
C ASP A 175 -21.45 -29.05 3.96
N SER A 176 -21.49 -30.26 4.47
CA SER A 176 -21.19 -31.55 3.83
C SER A 176 -21.71 -31.68 2.40
N VAL A 177 -20.89 -31.32 1.38
CA VAL A 177 -21.29 -31.42 -0.05
C VAL A 177 -20.09 -31.78 -0.96
N TRP A 178 -20.05 -33.07 -1.35
CA TRP A 178 -19.44 -33.72 -2.54
C TRP A 178 -17.97 -33.46 -2.94
N ARG A 179 -17.06 -34.29 -2.40
CA ARG A 179 -15.81 -34.66 -3.10
C ARG A 179 -16.12 -35.63 -4.25
N LEU A 180 -16.22 -35.15 -5.49
CA LEU A 180 -16.12 -35.99 -6.69
C LEU A 180 -14.67 -35.97 -7.20
N LYS A 181 -13.97 -37.11 -7.08
CA LYS A 181 -12.67 -37.34 -7.73
C LYS A 181 -12.88 -37.36 -9.25
N VAL A 182 -12.65 -36.24 -9.92
CA VAL A 182 -12.38 -36.23 -11.37
C VAL A 182 -10.87 -36.26 -11.55
N SER A 183 -10.39 -37.27 -12.28
CA SER A 183 -8.96 -37.50 -12.57
C SER A 183 -8.34 -36.28 -13.26
N ALA A 184 -7.24 -35.80 -12.69
CA ALA A 184 -6.68 -34.46 -12.88
C ALA A 184 -5.94 -34.20 -14.21
N ALA A 185 -6.25 -34.89 -15.32
CA ALA A 185 -5.45 -34.75 -16.55
C ALA A 185 -6.11 -33.98 -17.71
N VAL A 186 -7.45 -33.86 -17.80
CA VAL A 186 -8.11 -33.07 -18.85
C VAL A 186 -9.42 -32.49 -18.30
N ARG A 187 -9.51 -31.17 -18.16
CA ARG A 187 -10.73 -30.49 -17.66
C ARG A 187 -11.64 -30.07 -18.83
N PRO A 188 -12.88 -30.59 -18.92
CA PRO A 188 -13.87 -30.12 -19.89
C PRO A 188 -14.46 -28.77 -19.46
N LEU A 189 -15.10 -28.08 -20.39
CA LEU A 189 -15.88 -26.87 -20.10
C LEU A 189 -17.24 -27.27 -19.53
N PHE A 190 -17.70 -26.61 -18.48
CA PHE A 190 -18.99 -26.90 -17.87
C PHE A 190 -20.01 -25.82 -18.22
N VAL A 191 -21.20 -26.25 -18.61
CA VAL A 191 -22.29 -25.36 -19.00
C VAL A 191 -23.54 -25.76 -18.25
N VAL A 192 -24.14 -24.86 -17.48
CA VAL A 192 -25.36 -25.13 -16.70
C VAL A 192 -26.46 -24.25 -17.25
N ASN A 193 -27.54 -24.86 -17.75
CA ASN A 193 -28.67 -24.16 -18.37
C ASN A 193 -28.25 -23.13 -19.44
N GLY A 194 -27.23 -23.46 -20.24
CA GLY A 194 -26.71 -22.61 -21.31
C GLY A 194 -25.66 -21.58 -20.87
N VAL A 195 -25.34 -21.47 -19.58
CA VAL A 195 -24.32 -20.55 -19.05
C VAL A 195 -23.03 -21.31 -18.74
N ILE A 196 -21.89 -20.82 -19.21
CA ILE A 196 -20.58 -21.38 -18.88
C ILE A 196 -20.29 -21.14 -17.40
N VAL A 197 -19.97 -22.21 -16.67
CA VAL A 197 -19.67 -22.15 -15.24
C VAL A 197 -18.29 -22.72 -14.94
N PRO A 198 -17.57 -22.14 -13.97
CA PRO A 198 -16.39 -22.77 -13.40
C PRO A 198 -16.72 -24.14 -12.79
N ASP A 199 -15.78 -25.08 -12.87
CA ASP A 199 -15.88 -26.42 -12.26
C ASP A 199 -16.22 -26.35 -10.75
N SER A 200 -15.74 -25.30 -10.07
CA SER A 200 -16.03 -25.03 -8.66
C SER A 200 -17.52 -24.73 -8.38
N LEU A 201 -18.30 -24.32 -9.38
CA LEU A 201 -19.75 -24.09 -9.22
C LEU A 201 -20.59 -25.36 -9.42
N LEU A 202 -20.02 -26.43 -9.97
CA LEU A 202 -20.74 -27.69 -10.18
C LEU A 202 -21.10 -28.40 -8.88
N SER A 203 -20.23 -28.31 -7.88
CA SER A 203 -20.46 -28.88 -6.55
C SER A 203 -21.69 -28.26 -5.86
N ARG A 204 -22.14 -27.09 -6.33
CA ARG A 204 -23.29 -26.35 -5.83
C ARG A 204 -24.61 -26.76 -6.50
N ILE A 205 -24.57 -27.60 -7.54
CA ILE A 205 -25.78 -28.09 -8.21
C ILE A 205 -26.29 -29.32 -7.45
N ASP A 206 -27.46 -29.19 -6.83
CA ASP A 206 -28.12 -30.34 -6.21
C ASP A 206 -28.57 -31.33 -7.29
N LYS A 207 -28.12 -32.58 -7.17
CA LYS A 207 -28.48 -33.70 -8.06
C LYS A 207 -29.99 -33.86 -8.23
N LYS A 208 -30.79 -33.57 -7.21
CA LYS A 208 -32.26 -33.70 -7.28
C LYS A 208 -32.87 -32.77 -8.32
N HIS A 209 -32.19 -31.65 -8.58
CA HIS A 209 -32.59 -30.62 -9.51
C HIS A 209 -31.94 -30.78 -10.88
N VAL A 210 -31.11 -31.80 -11.12
CA VAL A 210 -30.59 -32.06 -12.47
C VAL A 210 -31.65 -32.79 -13.30
N ASP A 211 -32.02 -32.21 -14.44
CA ASP A 211 -32.89 -32.83 -15.44
C ASP A 211 -32.10 -33.83 -16.26
N ARG A 212 -31.05 -33.36 -16.94
CA ARG A 212 -30.18 -34.20 -17.76
C ARG A 212 -28.77 -33.63 -17.89
N ILE A 213 -27.80 -34.51 -18.12
CA ILE A 213 -26.42 -34.15 -18.42
C ILE A 213 -26.08 -34.63 -19.83
N THR A 214 -25.59 -33.73 -20.67
CA THR A 214 -25.17 -34.00 -22.04
C THR A 214 -23.67 -33.77 -22.16
N ILE A 215 -22.95 -34.70 -22.79
CA ILE A 215 -21.50 -34.61 -22.93
C ILE A 215 -21.15 -34.51 -24.42
N ILE A 216 -20.58 -33.38 -24.82
CA ILE A 216 -20.07 -33.15 -26.17
C ILE A 216 -18.58 -33.50 -26.18
N LYS A 217 -18.26 -34.68 -26.72
CA LYS A 217 -16.89 -35.20 -26.81
C LYS A 217 -16.18 -34.80 -28.11
N ASN A 218 -16.94 -34.46 -29.16
CA ASN A 218 -16.38 -34.07 -30.45
C ASN A 218 -15.81 -32.65 -30.36
N ARG A 219 -14.50 -32.53 -30.57
CA ARG A 219 -13.75 -31.26 -30.46
C ARG A 219 -14.25 -30.18 -31.41
N SER A 220 -14.56 -30.52 -32.67
CA SER A 220 -15.01 -29.54 -33.67
C SER A 220 -16.40 -29.00 -33.31
N ALA A 221 -17.33 -29.89 -32.93
CA ALA A 221 -18.68 -29.50 -32.51
C ALA A 221 -18.71 -28.70 -31.20
N ALA A 222 -17.79 -29.01 -30.26
CA ALA A 222 -17.66 -28.27 -29.01
C ALA A 222 -17.13 -26.84 -29.21
N ILE A 223 -16.13 -26.67 -30.07
CA ILE A 223 -15.54 -25.35 -30.39
C ILE A 223 -16.52 -24.49 -31.19
N GLU A 224 -17.30 -25.08 -32.09
CA GLU A 224 -18.33 -24.37 -32.86
C GLU A 224 -19.38 -23.71 -31.96
N LEU A 225 -19.78 -24.37 -30.86
CA LEU A 225 -20.81 -23.87 -29.96
C LEU A 225 -20.30 -22.96 -28.84
N TYR A 226 -19.09 -23.19 -28.31
CA TYR A 226 -18.61 -22.52 -27.09
C TYR A 226 -17.20 -21.91 -27.20
N GLY A 227 -16.60 -21.93 -28.40
CA GLY A 227 -15.29 -21.36 -28.68
C GLY A 227 -14.11 -22.21 -28.19
N GLN A 228 -12.89 -21.65 -28.30
CA GLN A 228 -11.63 -22.40 -28.07
C GLN A 228 -11.48 -22.98 -26.64
N GLN A 229 -12.15 -22.39 -25.65
CA GLN A 229 -12.23 -22.90 -24.28
C GLN A 229 -12.88 -24.30 -24.18
N ALA A 230 -13.67 -24.70 -25.18
CA ALA A 230 -14.32 -26.00 -25.26
C ALA A 230 -13.49 -27.09 -25.96
N LYS A 231 -12.21 -26.83 -26.25
CA LYS A 231 -11.31 -27.78 -26.95
C LYS A 231 -11.17 -29.15 -26.28
N ASN A 232 -11.44 -29.21 -24.97
CA ASN A 232 -11.36 -30.41 -24.14
C ASN A 232 -12.73 -31.10 -23.93
N GLY A 233 -13.74 -30.73 -24.71
CA GLY A 233 -15.11 -31.20 -24.59
C GLY A 233 -15.96 -30.37 -23.63
N VAL A 234 -17.28 -30.53 -23.71
CA VAL A 234 -18.26 -29.78 -22.90
C VAL A 234 -19.17 -30.72 -22.14
N VAL A 235 -19.38 -30.46 -20.86
CA VAL A 235 -20.39 -31.11 -20.03
C VAL A 235 -21.50 -30.11 -19.76
N MET A 236 -22.65 -30.33 -20.41
CA MET A 236 -23.84 -29.50 -20.28
C MET A 236 -24.81 -30.12 -19.27
N ILE A 237 -25.19 -29.36 -18.26
CA ILE A 237 -26.11 -29.76 -17.20
C ILE A 237 -27.37 -28.92 -17.33
N THR A 238 -28.50 -29.57 -17.56
CA THR A 238 -29.82 -28.93 -17.57
C THR A 238 -30.50 -29.26 -16.25
N THR A 239 -31.12 -28.28 -15.59
CA THR A 239 -31.83 -28.48 -14.32
C THR A 239 -33.35 -28.52 -14.49
N LYS A 240 -34.03 -29.31 -13.65
CA LYS A 240 -35.49 -29.34 -13.52
C LYS A 240 -35.97 -28.00 -12.96
N GLY A 241 -37.05 -27.44 -13.51
CA GLY A 241 -37.66 -26.22 -12.97
C GLY A 241 -37.41 -24.94 -13.76
N LEU A 242 -36.89 -25.00 -14.99
CA LEU A 242 -36.95 -23.88 -15.93
C LEU A 242 -38.33 -23.81 -16.61
N ASN A 243 -39.39 -23.82 -15.80
CA ASN A 243 -40.68 -23.26 -16.20
C ASN A 243 -40.74 -21.87 -15.58
N ARG A 244 -40.81 -20.87 -16.45
CA ARG A 244 -40.97 -19.46 -16.07
C ARG A 244 -42.24 -19.35 -15.21
N ASP A 245 -42.07 -19.04 -13.93
CA ASP A 245 -43.01 -18.30 -13.05
C ASP A 245 -42.50 -18.41 -11.61
N LEU A 246 -41.69 -17.43 -11.20
CA LEU A 246 -41.15 -17.33 -9.85
C LEU A 246 -42.20 -16.73 -8.90
N LYS A 247 -42.43 -17.38 -7.75
CA LYS A 247 -42.66 -16.66 -6.49
C LYS A 247 -41.49 -16.98 -5.54
N PRO A 248 -40.82 -15.95 -4.96
CA PRO A 248 -39.68 -16.15 -4.09
C PRO A 248 -40.16 -16.58 -2.71
N THR A 249 -40.01 -17.86 -2.40
CA THR A 249 -40.05 -18.35 -1.01
C THR A 249 -38.72 -19.06 -0.76
N ASP A 250 -37.95 -18.44 0.13
CA ASP A 250 -36.61 -18.76 0.62
C ASP A 250 -35.43 -18.20 -0.22
N PRO A 251 -34.68 -17.21 0.32
CA PRO A 251 -33.50 -16.66 -0.35
C PRO A 251 -32.38 -17.72 -0.41
N PRO A 252 -31.56 -17.71 -1.48
CA PRO A 252 -30.40 -18.61 -1.58
C PRO A 252 -29.45 -18.42 -0.38
N PRO A 253 -28.75 -19.48 0.08
CA PRO A 253 -27.79 -19.36 1.17
C PRO A 253 -26.75 -18.30 0.81
N ALA A 254 -26.66 -17.26 1.64
CA ALA A 254 -25.79 -16.12 1.43
C ALA A 254 -24.33 -16.61 1.34
N ILE A 255 -23.65 -16.30 0.23
CA ILE A 255 -22.19 -16.40 0.17
C ILE A 255 -21.65 -15.49 1.28
N LYS A 256 -21.06 -16.06 2.32
CA LYS A 256 -20.50 -15.29 3.43
C LYS A 256 -19.16 -14.74 3.00
N TRP A 257 -19.16 -13.50 2.56
CA TRP A 257 -17.97 -12.75 2.18
C TRP A 257 -16.98 -12.65 3.34
N PRO A 258 -15.66 -12.72 3.08
CA PRO A 258 -14.67 -12.43 4.11
C PRO A 258 -14.86 -11.01 4.61
N ILE A 259 -14.84 -10.86 5.94
CA ILE A 259 -15.07 -9.58 6.62
C ILE A 259 -13.87 -8.65 6.37
N ALA A 260 -12.67 -9.24 6.37
CA ALA A 260 -11.41 -8.58 6.11
C ALA A 260 -10.40 -9.58 5.55
N TRP A 261 -9.24 -9.08 5.17
CA TRP A 261 -8.12 -9.86 4.66
C TRP A 261 -6.89 -9.62 5.52
N MET A 262 -6.26 -10.69 5.99
CA MET A 262 -4.96 -10.62 6.65
C MET A 262 -3.85 -10.67 5.62
N GLY A 263 -3.02 -9.63 5.57
CA GLY A 263 -1.92 -9.52 4.62
C GLY A 263 -0.59 -9.98 5.21
N PHE A 264 0.20 -10.67 4.40
CA PHE A 264 1.59 -11.01 4.68
C PHE A 264 2.46 -10.59 3.48
N LYS A 265 3.67 -10.14 3.77
CA LYS A 265 4.64 -9.68 2.77
C LYS A 265 5.99 -10.30 3.07
N TYR A 266 6.53 -11.03 2.11
CA TYR A 266 7.87 -11.62 2.16
C TYR A 266 8.70 -11.02 1.04
N GLN A 267 9.96 -10.67 1.32
CA GLN A 267 10.86 -10.07 0.35
C GLN A 267 12.23 -10.72 0.39
N GLU A 268 12.80 -10.96 -0.78
CA GLU A 268 14.19 -11.37 -0.95
C GLU A 268 14.79 -10.65 -2.16
N THR A 269 16.04 -10.20 -2.03
CA THR A 269 16.79 -9.54 -3.09
C THR A 269 17.95 -10.42 -3.51
N ILE A 270 18.03 -10.71 -4.81
CA ILE A 270 19.16 -11.44 -5.41
C ILE A 270 19.88 -10.57 -6.44
N LYS A 271 21.06 -10.99 -6.89
CA LYS A 271 21.80 -10.27 -7.95
C LYS A 271 21.06 -10.35 -9.28
N ASN A 272 20.77 -9.21 -9.89
CA ASN A 272 20.13 -9.14 -11.20
C ASN A 272 21.00 -9.67 -12.35
N SER A 273 22.32 -9.72 -12.17
CA SER A 273 23.26 -10.27 -13.17
C SER A 273 23.20 -11.80 -13.30
N ARG A 274 22.45 -12.51 -12.45
CA ARG A 274 22.26 -13.96 -12.55
C ARG A 274 21.49 -14.34 -13.82
N SER A 275 21.68 -15.58 -14.29
CA SER A 275 20.92 -16.10 -15.43
C SER A 275 19.43 -16.21 -15.10
N GLN A 276 18.57 -16.23 -16.11
CA GLN A 276 17.13 -16.38 -15.88
C GLN A 276 16.80 -17.70 -15.19
N GLN A 277 17.48 -18.79 -15.55
CA GLN A 277 17.31 -20.10 -14.93
C GLN A 277 17.67 -20.07 -13.44
N ASP A 278 18.75 -19.39 -13.06
CA ASP A 278 19.14 -19.22 -11.66
C ASP A 278 18.10 -18.39 -10.91
N LYS A 279 17.59 -17.30 -11.51
CA LYS A 279 16.53 -16.48 -10.90
C LYS A 279 15.27 -17.29 -10.64
N ASP A 280 14.86 -18.13 -11.59
CA ASP A 280 13.69 -18.99 -11.45
C ASP A 280 13.89 -20.07 -10.36
N GLN A 281 15.12 -20.58 -10.21
CA GLN A 281 15.47 -21.51 -9.13
C GLN A 281 15.44 -20.84 -7.75
N GLU A 282 16.02 -19.64 -7.64
CA GLU A 282 16.00 -18.85 -6.41
C GLU A 282 14.55 -18.47 -6.04
N TYR A 283 13.73 -18.06 -7.01
CA TYR A 283 12.31 -17.80 -6.78
C TYR A 283 11.58 -19.04 -6.23
N ARG A 284 11.77 -20.22 -6.82
CA ARG A 284 11.13 -21.46 -6.34
C ARG A 284 11.58 -21.82 -4.92
N ARG A 285 12.88 -21.65 -4.62
CA ARG A 285 13.42 -21.84 -3.26
C ARG A 285 12.74 -20.88 -2.29
N PHE A 286 12.78 -19.59 -2.58
CA PHE A 286 12.19 -18.53 -1.76
C PHE A 286 10.69 -18.76 -1.53
N PHE A 287 9.93 -19.05 -2.59
CA PHE A 287 8.50 -19.31 -2.49
C PHE A 287 8.19 -20.50 -1.58
N LYS A 288 8.97 -21.59 -1.66
CA LYS A 288 8.84 -22.74 -0.77
C LYS A 288 9.13 -22.39 0.69
N GLU A 289 10.18 -21.61 0.94
CA GLU A 289 10.54 -21.12 2.27
C GLU A 289 9.43 -20.22 2.85
N CYS A 290 8.89 -19.29 2.06
CA CYS A 290 7.77 -18.43 2.45
C CYS A 290 6.54 -19.24 2.84
N LEU A 291 6.14 -20.23 2.02
CA LEU A 291 5.00 -21.08 2.34
C LEU A 291 5.24 -21.93 3.59
N ALA A 292 6.46 -22.45 3.78
CA ALA A 292 6.80 -23.20 4.99
C ALA A 292 6.70 -22.31 6.24
N GLN A 293 7.25 -21.09 6.19
CA GLN A 293 7.17 -20.12 7.28
C GLN A 293 5.72 -19.70 7.56
N PHE A 294 4.93 -19.39 6.53
CA PHE A 294 3.53 -19.02 6.65
C PHE A 294 2.66 -20.14 7.22
N ASN A 295 2.90 -21.38 6.80
CA ASN A 295 2.16 -22.53 7.32
C ASN A 295 2.51 -22.79 8.79
N ALA A 296 3.79 -22.68 9.16
CA ALA A 296 4.29 -22.85 10.53
C ALA A 296 3.89 -21.71 11.48
N SER A 297 3.69 -20.48 10.98
CA SER A 297 3.37 -19.33 11.82
C SER A 297 1.97 -19.46 12.45
N ASN A 298 1.84 -19.17 13.74
CA ASN A 298 0.54 -19.05 14.36
C ASN A 298 -0.13 -17.74 13.91
N ILE A 299 -1.17 -17.83 13.08
CA ILE A 299 -1.85 -16.66 12.51
C ILE A 299 -2.65 -15.87 13.57
N ASN A 300 -2.86 -16.47 14.73
CA ASN A 300 -3.54 -15.85 15.85
C ASN A 300 -2.60 -15.15 16.83
N ASP A 301 -1.28 -15.31 16.65
CA ASP A 301 -0.27 -14.74 17.52
C ASP A 301 0.13 -13.34 17.02
N PHE A 302 -0.65 -12.35 17.41
CA PHE A 302 -0.38 -10.93 17.17
C PHE A 302 -0.86 -10.08 18.35
N GLU A 303 -0.22 -8.92 18.56
CA GLU A 303 -0.61 -7.96 19.59
C GLU A 303 -1.78 -7.08 19.11
N TYR A 304 -1.72 -6.65 17.85
CA TYR A 304 -2.77 -5.90 17.17
C TYR A 304 -2.70 -6.06 15.64
N LEU A 305 -3.74 -5.59 14.96
CA LEU A 305 -3.87 -5.54 13.51
C LEU A 305 -3.74 -4.08 13.04
N ASP A 306 -2.82 -3.81 12.12
CA ASP A 306 -2.69 -2.53 11.42
C ASP A 306 -3.55 -2.53 10.15
N ARG A 307 -4.54 -1.64 10.09
CA ARG A 307 -5.31 -1.40 8.87
C ARG A 307 -4.48 -0.60 7.89
N VAL A 308 -4.16 -1.26 6.78
CA VAL A 308 -3.36 -0.65 5.70
C VAL A 308 -4.17 0.46 5.05
N GLY A 309 -3.58 1.66 4.97
CA GLY A 309 -4.17 2.75 4.21
C GLY A 309 -3.97 2.57 2.70
N TYR A 310 -4.27 3.61 1.95
CA TYR A 310 -4.19 3.56 0.49
C TYR A 310 -2.74 3.71 0.05
N ASN A 311 -2.09 2.59 -0.26
CA ASN A 311 -0.71 2.56 -0.75
C ASN A 311 -0.50 1.38 -1.71
N GLU A 312 0.71 1.26 -2.26
CA GLU A 312 1.04 0.18 -3.19
C GLU A 312 0.90 -1.22 -2.57
N ASP A 313 1.38 -1.42 -1.34
CA ASP A 313 1.30 -2.73 -0.65
C ASP A 313 -0.16 -3.20 -0.52
N ARG A 314 -1.08 -2.29 -0.13
CA ARG A 314 -2.52 -2.57 -0.11
C ARG A 314 -3.03 -2.96 -1.49
N ARG A 315 -2.64 -2.24 -2.55
CA ARG A 315 -3.02 -2.59 -3.93
C ARG A 315 -2.51 -3.98 -4.29
N ARG A 316 -1.26 -4.32 -3.99
CA ARG A 316 -0.68 -5.64 -4.30
C ARG A 316 -1.37 -6.78 -3.56
N LEU A 317 -1.75 -6.56 -2.30
CA LEU A 317 -2.53 -7.52 -1.50
C LEU A 317 -3.94 -7.71 -2.05
N ILE A 318 -4.61 -6.63 -2.49
CA ILE A 318 -5.92 -6.71 -3.13
C ILE A 318 -5.83 -7.41 -4.49
N ASP A 319 -4.82 -7.10 -5.28
CA ASP A 319 -4.58 -7.76 -6.57
C ASP A 319 -4.33 -9.27 -6.41
N ALA A 320 -3.74 -9.71 -5.28
CA ALA A 320 -3.60 -11.14 -5.01
C ALA A 320 -4.96 -11.85 -4.96
N VAL A 321 -5.98 -11.17 -4.44
CA VAL A 321 -7.33 -11.70 -4.33
C VAL A 321 -8.13 -11.52 -5.64
N ASN A 322 -7.97 -10.38 -6.33
CA ASN A 322 -8.72 -10.06 -7.56
C ASN A 322 -8.30 -10.85 -8.80
N ASN A 323 -7.22 -11.65 -8.76
CA ASN A 323 -6.83 -12.52 -9.89
C ASN A 323 -7.87 -13.62 -10.21
N ASP A 324 -8.91 -13.79 -9.39
CA ASP A 324 -10.14 -14.48 -9.76
C ASP A 324 -11.12 -13.47 -10.39
N GLU A 325 -11.50 -13.65 -11.66
CA GLU A 325 -12.37 -12.80 -12.50
C GLU A 325 -13.80 -12.57 -11.94
N HIS A 326 -14.06 -12.84 -10.67
CA HIS A 326 -15.37 -12.79 -10.02
C HIS A 326 -15.48 -11.74 -8.90
N TYR A 327 -14.41 -11.00 -8.59
CA TYR A 327 -14.37 -10.13 -7.41
C TYR A 327 -13.95 -8.69 -7.74
N SER A 328 -14.81 -7.72 -7.42
CA SER A 328 -14.43 -6.31 -7.30
C SER A 328 -14.28 -5.97 -5.82
N LEU A 329 -13.06 -6.06 -5.30
CA LEU A 329 -12.73 -5.73 -3.90
C LEU A 329 -12.51 -4.23 -3.67
N ASN A 330 -13.26 -3.39 -4.40
CA ASN A 330 -13.27 -1.94 -4.19
C ASN A 330 -13.83 -1.65 -2.78
N GLY A 331 -12.94 -1.63 -1.77
CA GLY A 331 -13.30 -1.43 -0.36
C GLY A 331 -12.83 -2.52 0.60
N ALA A 332 -12.15 -3.58 0.13
CA ALA A 332 -11.65 -4.63 1.01
C ALA A 332 -10.76 -4.07 2.14
N ILE A 333 -11.03 -4.52 3.36
CA ILE A 333 -10.26 -4.15 4.54
C ILE A 333 -9.06 -5.10 4.61
N VAL A 334 -7.86 -4.53 4.51
CA VAL A 334 -6.60 -5.27 4.61
C VAL A 334 -5.95 -4.94 5.95
N LEU A 335 -5.60 -5.99 6.69
CA LEU A 335 -5.06 -5.93 8.04
C LEU A 335 -3.71 -6.65 8.10
N LEU A 336 -2.70 -6.03 8.67
CA LEU A 336 -1.39 -6.64 8.89
C LEU A 336 -1.24 -7.01 10.37
N PRO A 337 -0.90 -8.26 10.71
CA PRO A 337 -0.61 -8.65 12.09
C PRO A 337 0.70 -8.01 12.55
N VAL A 338 0.69 -7.42 13.74
CA VAL A 338 1.86 -6.82 14.38
C VAL A 338 2.08 -7.43 15.75
N ASN A 339 3.28 -7.97 15.97
CA ASN A 339 3.64 -8.70 17.20
C ASN A 339 4.40 -7.82 18.21
N ALA A 340 4.80 -6.62 17.81
CA ALA A 340 5.47 -5.67 18.70
C ALA A 340 4.45 -4.98 19.63
N PRO A 341 4.84 -4.56 20.84
CA PRO A 341 3.98 -3.81 21.75
C PRO A 341 3.41 -2.56 21.09
N PHE A 342 2.14 -2.25 21.34
CA PHE A 342 1.46 -1.10 20.73
C PHE A 342 2.16 0.25 20.99
N GLU A 343 2.81 0.41 22.14
CA GLU A 343 3.54 1.64 22.48
C GLU A 343 4.78 1.88 21.59
N SER A 344 5.32 0.82 20.97
CA SER A 344 6.46 0.90 20.05
C SER A 344 6.09 1.31 18.62
N ARG A 345 4.80 1.48 18.30
CA ARG A 345 4.29 1.73 16.93
C ARG A 345 4.90 2.95 16.24
N ASN A 346 5.34 3.94 17.01
CA ASN A 346 5.91 5.18 16.48
C ASN A 346 7.39 5.00 16.07
N GLY A 347 8.06 3.97 16.57
CA GLY A 347 9.49 3.77 16.41
C GLY A 347 10.28 5.06 16.74
N SER A 348 11.26 5.37 15.90
CA SER A 348 12.11 6.57 16.00
C SER A 348 11.68 7.71 15.06
N THR A 349 10.49 7.63 14.47
CA THR A 349 10.06 8.57 13.39
C THR A 349 10.04 10.03 13.85
N LEU A 350 9.53 10.32 15.06
CA LEU A 350 9.58 11.67 15.63
C LEU A 350 11.01 12.14 15.88
N SER A 351 11.86 11.26 16.43
CA SER A 351 13.27 11.56 16.68
C SER A 351 14.00 11.91 15.38
N TRP A 352 13.70 11.21 14.27
CA TRP A 352 14.24 11.53 12.96
C TRP A 352 13.72 12.85 12.40
N ALA A 353 12.45 13.20 12.62
CA ALA A 353 11.94 14.53 12.25
C ALA A 353 12.72 15.63 12.99
N VAL A 354 12.88 15.52 14.31
CA VAL A 354 13.60 16.52 15.10
C VAL A 354 15.10 16.55 14.76
N ALA A 355 15.74 15.40 14.66
CA ALA A 355 17.18 15.31 14.39
C ALA A 355 17.53 15.84 12.99
N SER A 356 16.77 15.47 11.95
CA SER A 356 17.03 15.95 10.58
C SER A 356 16.88 17.47 10.46
N PHE A 357 15.85 18.05 11.08
CA PHE A 357 15.68 19.50 11.11
C PHE A 357 16.81 20.20 11.88
N THR A 358 17.21 19.65 13.02
CA THR A 358 18.25 20.23 13.89
C THR A 358 19.62 20.20 13.21
N ILE A 359 20.03 19.03 12.70
CA ILE A 359 21.30 18.85 11.99
C ILE A 359 21.34 19.76 10.75
N GLY A 360 20.27 19.77 9.96
CA GLY A 360 20.17 20.62 8.78
C GLY A 360 20.27 22.12 9.11
N SER A 361 19.58 22.55 10.17
CA SER A 361 19.61 23.94 10.63
C SER A 361 20.98 24.36 11.15
N ILE A 362 21.66 23.51 11.93
CA ILE A 362 23.04 23.76 12.40
C ILE A 362 23.99 23.84 11.21
N ALA A 363 23.89 22.92 10.25
CA ALA A 363 24.72 22.94 9.06
C ALA A 363 24.52 24.23 8.24
N PHE A 364 23.28 24.69 8.08
CA PHE A 364 22.99 25.95 7.40
C PHE A 364 23.52 27.16 8.17
N MET A 365 23.39 27.17 9.50
CA MET A 365 23.94 28.23 10.36
C MET A 365 25.46 28.33 10.24
N VAL A 366 26.15 27.18 10.29
CA VAL A 366 27.61 27.08 10.09
C VAL A 366 27.98 27.55 8.69
N LEU A 367 27.27 27.12 7.65
CA LEU A 367 27.49 27.58 6.27
C LEU A 367 27.38 29.11 6.15
N LEU A 368 26.36 29.71 6.77
CA LEU A 368 26.19 31.16 6.77
C LEU A 368 27.37 31.87 7.43
N SER A 369 28.12 31.25 8.35
CA SER A 369 29.30 31.88 8.96
C SER A 369 30.40 32.19 7.94
N PHE A 370 30.54 31.36 6.91
CA PHE A 370 31.57 31.47 5.87
C PHE A 370 31.21 32.44 4.74
N ILE A 371 29.93 32.77 4.55
CA ILE A 371 29.46 33.63 3.46
C ILE A 371 29.34 35.09 3.94
N LYS A 372 29.88 36.05 3.18
CA LYS A 372 29.78 37.49 3.50
C LYS A 372 28.46 38.09 3.02
N LEU A 373 27.99 39.15 3.65
CA LEU A 373 26.89 39.96 3.09
C LEU A 373 27.44 40.87 1.98
N LYS A 374 26.60 41.22 0.99
CA LYS A 374 26.90 42.32 0.09
C LYS A 374 26.96 43.61 0.91
N GLU A 375 28.00 44.41 0.68
CA GLU A 375 28.03 45.78 1.19
C GLU A 375 26.89 46.54 0.51
N GLN A 376 26.10 47.28 1.29
CA GLN A 376 25.28 48.32 0.68
C GLN A 376 26.28 49.33 0.11
N GLU A 377 26.35 49.46 -1.21
CA GLU A 377 26.87 50.68 -1.82
C GLU A 377 26.05 51.81 -1.18
N LYS A 378 26.67 52.56 -0.26
CA LYS A 378 26.24 53.92 -0.01
C LYS A 378 26.36 54.60 -1.37
N ASP A 379 25.24 55.02 -1.94
CA ASP A 379 25.20 56.00 -3.02
C ASP A 379 26.03 57.21 -2.58
N ILE A 380 27.33 57.18 -2.89
CA ILE A 380 28.19 58.35 -2.96
C ILE A 380 28.53 58.46 -4.43
N SER A 381 27.66 59.13 -5.18
CA SER A 381 28.01 60.09 -6.22
C SER A 381 26.87 60.24 -7.23
N PHE A 382 26.09 61.30 -7.05
CA PHE A 382 25.72 62.21 -8.13
C PHE A 382 25.45 63.57 -7.46
N CYS A 383 26.52 64.38 -7.33
CA CYS A 383 26.70 65.71 -7.97
C CYS A 383 25.87 66.79 -7.25
N LYS A 384 26.44 67.76 -6.52
CA LYS A 384 27.46 68.78 -6.91
C LYS A 384 27.18 69.45 -8.25
#